data_AF-A0A6A6DAY6-F1
#
_entry.id   AF-A0A6A6DAY6-F1
#
_cell.length_a   1.000
_cell.length_b   1.000
_cell.length_c   1.000
_cell.angle_alpha   90.00
_cell.angle_beta   90.00
_cell.angle_gamma   90.00
#
_symmetry.space_group_name_H-M   'P 1'
#
loop_
_entity.id
_entity.type
_entity.pdbx_description
1 polymer ?
#
loop_
_entity_poly.entity_id
_entity_poly.type
_entity_poly.pdbx_seq_one_letter_code
_entity_poly.pdbx_strand_id
1 'polypeptide(L)'
;LLEVLPGTNVTPIECNLIHVLLDYKPKFEALSYCRGDASDLISIQCNSRRIAITRKIIAALIRLRKETEMRVIWVDILYIN
;
A
#
# COMPACT_ATOMS: atom_id res chain seq x y z
N LEU A 1 3.29 0.66 -8.60
CA LEU A 1 3.81 0.23 -7.28
C LEU A 1 3.26 1.15 -6.22
N LEU A 2 3.14 0.68 -4.97
CA LEU A 2 2.69 1.47 -3.83
C LEU A 2 3.91 1.87 -3.00
N GLU A 3 4.19 3.16 -2.90
CA GLU A 3 5.22 3.70 -2.01
C GLU A 3 4.56 4.10 -0.69
N VAL A 4 4.80 3.33 0.36
CA VAL A 4 4.27 3.60 1.70
C VAL A 4 5.20 4.58 2.40
N LEU A 5 4.63 5.68 2.88
CA LEU A 5 5.37 6.71 3.61
C LEU A 5 5.72 6.25 5.04
N PRO A 6 6.80 6.77 5.64
CA PRO A 6 7.18 6.43 6.99
C PRO A 6 6.12 6.89 8.00
N GLY A 7 6.01 6.18 9.12
CA GLY A 7 5.10 6.55 10.18
C GLY A 7 4.97 5.48 11.25
N THR A 8 4.41 5.86 12.40
CA THR A 8 4.20 4.95 13.53
C THR A 8 2.87 4.23 13.39
N ASN A 9 2.71 3.06 14.02
CA ASN A 9 1.51 2.22 13.93
C ASN A 9 0.19 2.91 14.35
N VAL A 10 0.26 4.05 15.03
CA VAL A 10 -0.89 4.87 15.44
C VAL A 10 -1.26 5.95 14.43
N THR A 11 -0.35 6.30 13.50
CA THR A 11 -0.62 7.25 12.44
C THR A 11 -1.30 6.59 11.25
N PRO A 12 -2.25 7.28 10.57
CA PRO A 12 -2.87 6.78 9.34
C PRO A 12 -1.84 6.34 8.30
N ILE A 13 -2.22 5.39 7.45
CA ILE A 13 -1.39 5.01 6.30
C ILE A 13 -1.54 6.06 5.22
N GLU A 14 -0.39 6.57 4.78
CA GLU A 14 -0.26 7.40 3.60
C GLU A 14 0.66 6.71 2.60
N CYS A 15 0.30 6.77 1.34
CA CYS A 15 1.09 6.16 0.29
C CYS A 15 1.03 6.96 -1.01
N ASN A 16 1.92 6.62 -1.93
CA ASN A 16 1.89 7.11 -3.29
C ASN A 16 1.74 5.95 -4.28
N LEU A 17 0.85 6.10 -5.25
CA LEU A 17 0.80 5.20 -6.40
C LEU A 17 1.78 5.71 -7.43
N ILE A 18 2.88 4.98 -7.62
CA ILE A 18 3.94 5.31 -8.57
C ILE A 18 3.87 4.40 -9.79
N HIS A 19 4.00 5.01 -10.98
CA HIS A 19 4.21 4.29 -12.22
C HIS A 19 5.71 4.13 -12.45
N VAL A 20 6.14 2.90 -12.70
CA VAL A 20 7.55 2.59 -12.97
C VAL A 20 7.62 1.76 -14.23
N LEU A 21 8.63 2.05 -15.05
CA LEU A 21 8.93 1.26 -16.23
C LEU A 21 9.62 -0.03 -15.78
N LEU A 22 9.17 -1.17 -16.31
CA LEU A 22 9.71 -2.50 -15.97
C LEU A 22 11.22 -2.60 -16.25
N ASP A 23 11.70 -1.92 -17.29
CA ASP A 23 13.11 -1.90 -17.70
C ASP A 23 14.05 -1.35 -16.62
N TYR A 24 13.53 -0.53 -15.70
CA TYR A 24 14.31 0.06 -14.62
C TYR A 24 14.55 -0.89 -13.43
N LYS A 25 14.01 -2.12 -13.48
CA LYS A 25 14.16 -3.15 -12.44
C LYS A 25 13.94 -2.57 -11.02
N PRO A 26 12.76 -1.95 -10.78
CA PRO A 26 12.48 -1.32 -9.49
C PRO A 26 12.60 -2.35 -8.37
N LYS A 27 13.25 -1.98 -7.26
CA LYS A 27 13.25 -2.80 -6.04
C LYS A 27 11.90 -2.62 -5.35
N PHE A 28 11.16 -3.71 -5.19
CA PHE A 28 9.91 -3.72 -4.45
C PHE A 28 9.73 -5.03 -3.70
N GLU A 29 8.91 -5.00 -2.68
CA GLU A 29 8.45 -6.19 -1.97
C GLU A 29 7.06 -6.58 -2.47
N ALA A 30 6.87 -7.83 -2.86
CA ALA A 30 5.55 -8.31 -3.26
C ALA A 30 4.76 -8.71 -2.02
N LEU A 31 3.58 -8.11 -1.82
CA LEU A 31 2.64 -8.53 -0.80
C LEU A 31 1.74 -9.63 -1.35
N SER A 32 2.08 -10.87 -1.01
CA SER A 32 1.22 -12.03 -1.29
C SER A 32 0.10 -12.10 -0.26
N TYR A 33 -1.12 -11.70 -0.63
CA TYR A 33 -2.30 -11.83 0.23
C TYR A 33 -3.34 -12.73 -0.44
N CYS A 34 -3.98 -13.60 0.33
CA CYS A 34 -5.09 -14.39 -0.19
C CYS A 34 -6.31 -13.47 -0.37
N ARG A 35 -6.90 -13.47 -1.58
CA ARG A 35 -8.15 -12.78 -1.91
C ARG A 35 -9.23 -13.20 -0.89
N GLY A 36 -9.47 -12.31 0.07
CA GLY A 36 -10.52 -12.48 1.08
C GLY A 36 -11.77 -11.71 0.70
N ASP A 37 -12.73 -11.71 1.63
CA ASP A 37 -13.97 -10.94 1.50
C ASP A 37 -13.68 -9.44 1.27
N ALA A 38 -14.23 -8.88 0.20
CA ALA A 38 -13.95 -7.52 -0.29
C ALA A 38 -14.86 -6.46 0.36
N SER A 39 -15.63 -6.86 1.36
CA SER A 39 -16.71 -6.07 1.96
C SER A 39 -16.23 -5.11 3.08
N ASP A 40 -15.02 -5.28 3.63
CA ASP A 40 -14.46 -4.42 4.68
C ASP A 40 -13.41 -3.44 4.12
N LEU A 41 -13.91 -2.36 3.51
CA LEU A 41 -13.11 -1.29 2.92
C LEU A 41 -12.87 -0.15 3.91
N ILE A 42 -11.64 0.38 3.90
CA ILE A 42 -11.20 1.54 4.68
C ILE A 42 -10.59 2.55 3.71
N SER A 43 -10.88 3.84 3.94
CA SER A 43 -10.30 4.92 3.14
C SER A 43 -8.91 5.32 3.65
N ILE A 44 -7.94 5.44 2.75
CA ILE A 44 -6.60 5.99 3.02
C ILE A 44 -6.23 7.10 2.06
N GLN A 45 -5.20 7.87 2.42
CA GLN A 45 -4.64 8.90 1.57
C GLN A 45 -3.59 8.27 0.62
N CYS A 46 -3.85 8.40 -0.69
CA CYS A 46 -2.95 7.98 -1.76
C CYS A 46 -2.81 9.08 -2.81
N ASN A 47 -1.59 9.57 -3.10
CA ASN A 47 -1.35 10.66 -4.06
C ASN A 47 -2.26 11.89 -3.82
N SER A 48 -2.41 12.32 -2.56
CA SER A 48 -3.34 13.40 -2.16
C SER A 48 -4.84 13.16 -2.47
N ARG A 49 -5.23 11.92 -2.80
CA ARG A 49 -6.63 11.50 -2.98
C ARG A 49 -7.00 10.43 -1.95
N ARG A 50 -8.29 10.29 -1.67
CA ARG A 50 -8.79 9.19 -0.84
C ARG A 50 -9.10 7.98 -1.71
N ILE A 51 -8.50 6.84 -1.41
CA ILE A 51 -8.81 5.55 -2.04
C ILE A 51 -9.35 4.58 -1.00
N ALA A 52 -10.20 3.64 -1.42
CA ALA A 52 -10.73 2.58 -0.57
C ALA A 52 -9.92 1.29 -0.76
N ILE A 53 -9.37 0.75 0.32
CA ILE A 53 -8.65 -0.53 0.31
C ILE A 53 -9.13 -1.42 1.46
N THR A 54 -8.92 -2.73 1.34
CA THR A 54 -9.40 -3.66 2.38
C THR A 54 -8.61 -3.51 3.69
N ARG A 55 -9.26 -3.76 4.83
CA ARG A 55 -8.60 -3.77 6.15
C ARG A 55 -7.42 -4.72 6.21
N LYS A 56 -7.46 -5.84 5.48
CA LYS A 56 -6.34 -6.80 5.41
C LYS A 56 -5.10 -6.19 4.78
N ILE A 57 -5.27 -5.44 3.68
CA ILE A 57 -4.15 -4.73 3.05
C ILE A 57 -3.62 -3.68 4.02
N ILE A 58 -4.49 -2.90 4.67
CA ILE A 58 -4.08 -1.92 5.70
C ILE A 58 -3.21 -2.55 6.78
N ALA A 59 -3.68 -3.64 7.38
CA ALA A 59 -2.95 -4.33 8.44
C ALA A 59 -1.57 -4.83 7.97
N ALA A 60 -1.49 -5.34 6.75
CA ALA A 60 -0.23 -5.74 6.14
C ALA A 60 0.69 -4.54 5.89
N LEU A 61 0.17 -3.43 5.36
CA LEU A 61 0.95 -2.22 5.12
C LEU A 61 1.46 -1.61 6.43
N ILE A 62 0.65 -1.58 7.50
CA ILE A 62 1.10 -1.13 8.83
C ILE A 62 2.26 -1.99 9.33
N ARG A 63 2.17 -3.32 9.18
CA ARG A 63 3.23 -4.24 9.62
C ARG A 63 4.52 -4.10 8.81
N LEU A 64 4.41 -3.74 7.53
CA LEU A 64 5.56 -3.55 6.63
C LEU A 64 6.13 -2.14 6.68
N ARG A 65 5.35 -1.14 7.11
CA ARG A 65 5.76 0.25 7.26
C ARG A 65 6.93 0.34 8.23
N LYS A 66 7.89 1.20 7.89
CA LYS A 66 8.99 1.58 8.78
C LYS A 66 8.72 2.98 9.32
N GLU A 67 9.20 3.25 10.52
CA GLU A 67 8.98 4.56 11.16
C GLU A 67 9.77 5.67 10.47
N THR A 68 10.92 5.34 9.88
CA THR A 68 11.89 6.31 9.34
C THR A 68 12.16 6.15 7.83
N GLU A 69 11.69 5.07 7.20
CA GLU A 69 12.02 4.73 5.82
C GLU A 69 10.79 4.46 4.96
N MET A 70 10.83 4.95 3.73
CA MET A 70 9.82 4.65 2.72
C MET A 70 9.95 3.21 2.23
N ARG A 71 8.82 2.60 1.87
CA ARG A 71 8.77 1.20 1.43
C ARG A 71 8.01 1.09 0.12
N VAL A 72 8.62 0.50 -0.88
CA VAL A 72 7.96 0.23 -2.16
C VAL A 72 7.42 -1.19 -2.17
N ILE A 73 6.10 -1.30 -2.22
CA ILE A 73 5.37 -2.56 -2.12
C ILE A 73 4.53 -2.74 -3.39
N TRP A 74 4.63 -3.90 -4.01
CA TRP A 74 3.69 -4.34 -5.03
C TRP A 74 2.54 -5.08 -4.34
N VAL A 75 1.31 -4.67 -4.63
CA VAL A 75 0.10 -5.31 -4.10
C VAL A 75 -0.82 -5.60 -5.27
N ASP A 76 -1.33 -6.83 -5.35
CA ASP A 76 -2.28 -7.26 -6.37
C ASP A 76 -3.69 -6.75 -6.05
N ILE A 77 -3.87 -5.43 -6.06
CA ILE A 77 -5.15 -4.80 -5.71
C ILE A 77 -5.94 -4.62 -7.01
N LEU A 78 -6.77 -5.60 -7.33
CA LEU A 78 -7.76 -5.52 -8.42
C LEU A 78 -8.81 -4.40 -8.25
N TYR A 79 -8.71 -3.57 -7.20
CA TYR A 79 -9.69 -2.56 -6.78
C TYR A 79 -9.12 -1.14 -6.67
N ILE A 80 -8.06 -0.82 -7.41
CA ILE A 80 -7.70 0.57 -7.70
C ILE A 80 -8.25 0.86 -9.10
N ASN A 81 -9.53 1.25 -9.19
CA ASN A 81 -10.16 1.73 -10.43
C ASN A 81 -10.39 3.24 -10.32
#